data_AF-U7QTU8-F1
#
_entry.id   AF-U7QTU8-F1
#
_cell.length_a   1.000
_cell.length_b   1.000
_cell.length_c   1.000
_cell.angle_alpha   90.00
_cell.angle_beta   90.00
_cell.angle_gamma   90.00
#
_symmetry.space_group_name_H-M   'P 1'
#
loop_
_entity.id
_entity.type
_entity.pdbx_description
1 polymer ?
#
loop_
_entity_poly.entity_id
_entity_poly.type
_entity_poly.pdbx_seq_one_letter_code
_entity_poly.pdbx_strand_id
1 'polypeptide(L)'
;MADKIHLCERQMKRRFKTATGQTPIQYIQQIRLSLAKYCLEKSNKTIEEISHEVGYEDTRYFRELFKKLNGLTPIEYRRKYQYR
;
A
#
# COMPACT_ATOMS: atom_id res chain seq x y z
N MET A 1 9.64 -9.61 -33.97
CA MET A 1 10.02 -10.06 -32.60
C MET A 1 9.13 -9.33 -31.60
N ALA A 2 8.73 -10.01 -30.51
CA ALA A 2 7.92 -9.53 -29.39
C ALA A 2 6.39 -9.77 -29.46
N ASP A 3 6.05 -11.00 -29.85
CA ASP A 3 4.85 -11.74 -29.43
C ASP A 3 4.98 -12.20 -27.95
N LYS A 4 5.29 -11.26 -27.07
CA LYS A 4 5.48 -11.49 -25.62
C LYS A 4 4.78 -10.35 -24.92
N ILE A 5 3.49 -10.49 -24.62
CA ILE A 5 2.87 -10.47 -23.26
C ILE A 5 1.35 -10.68 -23.46
N HIS A 6 0.94 -11.78 -24.08
CA HIS A 6 -0.45 -12.26 -24.00
C HIS A 6 -0.68 -13.16 -22.77
N LEU A 7 0.08 -12.95 -21.69
CA LEU A 7 -0.25 -13.51 -20.39
C LEU A 7 -1.43 -12.72 -19.84
N CYS A 8 -2.62 -13.07 -20.32
CA CYS A 8 -3.94 -12.67 -19.82
C CYS A 8 -3.86 -12.36 -18.32
N GLU A 9 -4.20 -11.14 -17.89
CA GLU A 9 -4.25 -10.74 -16.48
C GLU A 9 -4.89 -11.82 -15.58
N ARG A 10 -5.85 -12.56 -16.13
CA ARG A 10 -6.54 -13.70 -15.50
C ARG A 10 -5.59 -14.85 -15.11
N GLN A 11 -4.65 -15.23 -15.97
CA GLN A 11 -3.63 -16.24 -15.66
C GLN A 11 -2.64 -15.74 -14.61
N MET A 12 -2.24 -14.47 -14.68
CA MET A 12 -1.35 -13.85 -13.68
C MET A 12 -2.04 -13.76 -12.31
N LYS A 13 -3.28 -13.24 -12.24
CA LYS A 13 -4.11 -13.20 -11.02
C LYS A 13 -4.30 -14.60 -10.42
N ARG A 14 -4.56 -15.62 -11.27
CA ARG A 14 -4.71 -17.01 -10.81
C ARG A 14 -3.41 -17.56 -10.25
N ARG A 15 -2.30 -17.49 -11.01
CA ARG A 15 -0.99 -18.00 -10.56
C ARG A 15 -0.51 -17.28 -9.29
N PHE A 16 -0.74 -15.97 -9.18
CA PHE A 16 -0.39 -15.19 -8.00
C PHE A 16 -1.20 -15.65 -6.78
N LYS A 17 -2.53 -15.78 -6.93
CA LYS A 17 -3.39 -16.29 -5.85
C LYS A 17 -3.05 -17.71 -5.45
N THR A 18 -2.65 -18.58 -6.39
CA THR A 18 -2.20 -19.95 -6.09
C THR A 18 -0.87 -19.97 -5.33
N ALA A 19 0.03 -19.00 -5.59
CA ALA A 19 1.34 -18.94 -4.96
C ALA A 19 1.34 -18.22 -3.59
N THR A 20 0.53 -17.17 -3.40
CA THR A 20 0.52 -16.34 -2.18
C THR A 20 -0.77 -16.43 -1.36
N GLY A 21 -1.80 -17.12 -1.87
CA GLY A 21 -3.14 -17.16 -1.26
C GLY A 21 -3.92 -15.84 -1.36
N GLN A 22 -3.30 -14.77 -1.87
CA GLN A 22 -3.86 -13.43 -1.92
C GLN A 22 -3.98 -12.92 -3.35
N THR A 23 -4.90 -11.98 -3.58
CA THR A 23 -4.98 -11.30 -4.87
C THR A 23 -3.78 -10.35 -5.03
N PRO A 24 -3.26 -10.13 -6.27
CA PRO A 24 -2.17 -9.18 -6.51
C PRO A 24 -2.44 -7.79 -5.93
N ILE A 25 -3.69 -7.34 -5.97
CA ILE A 25 -4.12 -6.04 -5.44
C ILE A 25 -3.91 -5.97 -3.92
N GLN A 26 -4.31 -7.01 -3.18
CA GLN A 26 -4.11 -7.06 -1.73
C GLN A 26 -2.62 -7.07 -1.37
N TYR A 27 -1.80 -7.79 -2.15
CA TYR A 27 -0.36 -7.83 -1.94
C TYR A 27 0.29 -6.45 -2.16
N ILE A 28 -0.08 -5.75 -3.23
CA ILE A 28 0.38 -4.38 -3.49
C ILE A 28 -0.08 -3.43 -2.38
N GLN A 29 -1.32 -3.55 -1.90
CA GLN A 29 -1.83 -2.75 -0.79
C GLN A 29 -0.99 -2.97 0.48
N GLN A 30 -0.62 -4.21 0.80
CA GLN A 30 0.24 -4.54 1.95
C GLN A 30 1.63 -3.90 1.83
N ILE A 31 2.25 -3.97 0.64
CA ILE A 31 3.55 -3.33 0.39
C ILE A 31 3.46 -1.82 0.56
N ARG A 32 2.45 -1.18 -0.06
CA ARG A 32 2.24 0.27 0.03
C ARG A 32 2.01 0.73 1.47
N LEU A 33 1.26 -0.04 2.26
CA LEU A 33 1.04 0.25 3.66
C LEU A 33 2.30 0.10 4.50
N SER A 34 3.15 -0.88 4.19
CA SER A 34 4.42 -1.08 4.88
C SER A 34 5.36 0.10 4.65
N LEU A 35 5.44 0.58 3.40
CA LEU A 35 6.15 1.81 3.05
C LEU A 35 5.55 3.03 3.76
N ALA A 36 4.22 3.15 3.81
CA ALA A 36 3.56 4.26 4.49
C ALA A 36 3.90 4.30 5.98
N LYS A 37 3.87 3.16 6.67
CA LYS A 37 4.28 3.04 8.08
C LYS A 37 5.72 3.49 8.28
N TYR A 38 6.63 2.99 7.44
CA TYR A 38 8.03 3.39 7.48
C TYR A 38 8.20 4.91 7.31
N CYS A 39 7.53 5.53 6.33
CA CYS A 39 7.58 6.97 6.14
C CYS A 39 6.96 7.76 7.31
N LEU A 40 5.90 7.25 7.94
CA LEU A 40 5.27 7.88 9.10
C LEU A 40 6.18 7.87 10.33
N GLU A 41 6.98 6.80 10.50
CA GLU A 41 7.92 6.61 11.62
C GLU A 41 9.24 7.37 11.41
N LYS A 42 9.79 7.34 10.19
CA LYS A 42 11.13 7.90 9.86
C LYS A 42 11.13 9.35 9.39
N SER A 43 10.00 9.88 8.94
CA SER A 43 9.95 11.21 8.32
C SER A 43 8.93 12.14 8.96
N ASN A 44 9.13 13.45 8.77
CA ASN A 44 8.18 14.49 9.13
C ASN A 44 7.29 14.94 7.97
N LYS A 45 7.30 14.20 6.84
CA LYS A 45 6.46 14.51 5.66
C LYS A 45 4.98 14.54 6.04
N THR A 46 4.19 15.38 5.40
CA THR A 46 2.74 15.40 5.59
C THR A 46 2.11 14.07 5.16
N ILE A 47 0.91 13.78 5.66
CA ILE A 47 0.17 12.56 5.27
C ILE A 47 -0.13 12.55 3.77
N GLU A 48 -0.30 13.73 3.18
CA GLU A 48 -0.57 13.95 1.76
C GLU A 48 0.66 13.58 0.91
N GLU A 49 1.84 14.08 1.27
CA GLU A 49 3.10 13.70 0.62
C GLU A 49 3.36 12.19 0.70
N ILE A 50 3.13 11.58 1.89
CA ILE A 50 3.30 10.14 2.08
C ILE A 50 2.31 9.36 1.20
N SER A 51 1.05 9.81 1.12
CA SER A 51 0.02 9.19 0.28
C SER A 51 0.46 9.14 -1.19
N HIS A 52 0.94 10.26 -1.72
CA HIS A 52 1.45 10.33 -3.09
C HIS A 52 2.68 9.45 -3.30
N GLU A 53 3.62 9.45 -2.35
CA GLU A 53 4.85 8.65 -2.42
C GLU A 53 4.59 7.14 -2.42
N VAL A 54 3.56 6.68 -1.68
CA VAL A 54 3.15 5.26 -1.69
C VAL A 54 2.19 4.90 -2.83
N GLY A 55 1.92 5.85 -3.75
CA GLY A 55 1.17 5.62 -4.98
C GLY A 55 -0.36 5.73 -4.85
N TYR A 56 -0.85 6.56 -3.92
CA TYR A 56 -2.26 6.95 -3.84
C TYR A 56 -2.43 8.42 -4.19
N GLU A 57 -3.18 8.70 -5.25
CA GLU A 57 -3.54 10.06 -5.67
C GLU A 57 -4.58 10.68 -4.73
N ASP A 58 -5.49 9.86 -4.18
CA ASP A 58 -6.52 10.30 -3.24
C ASP A 58 -6.09 10.03 -1.78
N THR A 59 -5.67 11.09 -1.11
CA THR A 59 -5.29 11.10 0.32
C THR A 59 -6.45 10.74 1.25
N ARG A 60 -7.71 10.99 0.87
CA ARG A 60 -8.88 10.58 1.67
C ARG A 60 -9.06 9.07 1.61
N TYR A 61 -9.00 8.49 0.40
CA TYR A 61 -9.05 7.04 0.23
C TYR A 61 -7.91 6.34 0.99
N PHE A 62 -6.68 6.86 0.88
CA PHE A 62 -5.53 6.33 1.63
C PHE A 62 -5.79 6.33 3.15
N ARG A 63 -6.31 7.43 3.71
CA ARG A 63 -6.61 7.53 5.16
C ARG A 63 -7.63 6.49 5.61
N GLU A 64 -8.71 6.31 4.85
CA GLU A 64 -9.75 5.33 5.14
C GLU A 64 -9.21 3.90 5.03
N LEU A 65 -8.46 3.59 3.98
CA LEU A 65 -7.83 2.28 3.77
C LEU A 65 -6.81 1.95 4.87
N PHE A 66 -5.95 2.92 5.21
CA PHE A 66 -4.95 2.76 6.25
C PHE A 66 -5.60 2.49 7.61
N LYS A 67 -6.65 3.24 7.96
CA LYS A 67 -7.41 3.01 9.19
C LYS A 67 -8.10 1.65 9.18
N LYS A 68 -8.70 1.26 8.06
CA LYS A 68 -9.38 -0.05 7.93
C LYS A 68 -8.43 -1.22 8.13
N LEU A 69 -7.19 -1.10 7.64
CA LEU A 69 -6.22 -2.20 7.68
C LEU A 69 -5.31 -2.19 8.92
N ASN A 70 -5.03 -1.03 9.52
CA ASN A 70 -4.17 -0.92 10.70
C ASN A 70 -4.91 -0.58 12.00
N GLY A 71 -6.21 -0.30 11.94
CA GLY A 71 -7.03 0.11 13.08
C GLY A 71 -6.82 1.54 13.56
N LEU A 72 -5.77 2.23 13.07
CA LEU A 72 -5.39 3.59 13.44
C LEU A 72 -5.32 4.47 12.20
N THR A 73 -5.68 5.74 12.32
CA THR A 73 -5.41 6.72 11.26
C THR A 73 -3.89 6.93 11.10
N PRO A 74 -3.42 7.39 9.93
CA PRO A 74 -2.00 7.70 9.72
C PRO A 74 -1.43 8.68 10.76
N ILE A 75 -2.22 9.65 11.22
CA ILE A 75 -1.83 10.64 12.23
C ILE A 75 -1.70 10.00 13.61
N GLU A 76 -2.67 9.17 14.01
CA GLU A 76 -2.60 8.43 15.28
C GLU A 76 -1.44 7.45 15.29
N TYR A 77 -1.21 6.77 14.16
CA TYR A 77 -0.08 5.86 13.98
C TYR A 77 1.24 6.61 14.14
N ARG A 78 1.41 7.74 13.45
CA ARG A 78 2.60 8.60 13.62
C ARG A 78 2.78 9.01 15.07
N ARG A 79 1.75 9.55 15.74
CA ARG A 79 1.86 9.98 17.15
C ARG A 79 2.27 8.86 18.10
N LYS A 80 1.88 7.62 17.80
CA LYS A 80 2.17 6.45 18.63
C LYS A 80 3.57 5.86 18.40
N TYR A 81 4.06 5.87 17.16
CA TYR A 81 5.28 5.15 16.77
C TYR A 81 6.43 6.05 16.33
N GLN A 82 6.17 7.33 16.07
CA GLN A 82 7.23 8.30 15.83
C GLN A 82 7.86 8.67 17.17
N TYR A 83 8.94 7.97 17.50
CA TYR A 83 9.79 8.32 18.64
C TYR A 83 10.34 9.73 18.41
N ARG A 84 10.14 10.60 19.41
CA ARG A 84 10.82 11.89 19.49
C ARG A 84 12.27 11.70 19.91
#